data_AF-A0A4R3HET5-F1
#
_entry.id   AF-A0A4R3HET5-F1
#
_cell.length_a   1.000
_cell.length_b   1.000
_cell.length_c   1.000
_cell.angle_alpha   90.00
_cell.angle_beta   90.00
_cell.angle_gamma   90.00
#
_symmetry.space_group_name_H-M   'P 1'
#
loop_
_entity.id
_entity.type
_entity.pdbx_description
1 polymer ?
#
loop_
_entity_poly.entity_id
_entity_poly.type
_entity_poly.pdbx_seq_one_letter_code
_entity_poly.pdbx_strand_id
1 'polypeptide(L)'
;MAATGTHNSSTTVVYAALAGNLAIAATKFVAFALTGSSAMLTEAIHSSVDTGNQGLLLLGLARARKPPSQTHPFGYGMEVYFWAFVVALLIFALGGAFSIYEGVLKIVRPEPIERAWINFLVIGLAVLFEGGSFLVAWKEFKVVRKSAPFFRAIRRSKDPSIFAVLLEDGAALAGLAIAALGVAGSAMFGIAWADGAASVAIGLLLVGVAIFLANETRSLLTGESASPRIVEAVRAMLAADPRIDTVTEVLSMHLGPSEILLGVTLDFHDALTAGEIEDAADDFAVRIRAIDPRITRVFVRSGRARAAYARPLEAS
;
A
#
# COMPACT_ATOMS: atom_id res chain seq x y z
N MET A 1 -8.87 -9.48 -25.46
CA MET A 1 -9.46 -8.21 -24.94
C MET A 1 -9.16 -8.14 -23.45
N ALA A 2 -8.15 -7.37 -23.06
CA ALA A 2 -7.76 -7.19 -21.66
C ALA A 2 -8.85 -6.42 -20.90
N ALA A 3 -9.19 -6.88 -19.70
CA ALA A 3 -10.20 -6.27 -18.85
C ALA A 3 -9.69 -4.91 -18.32
N THR A 4 -10.06 -3.82 -18.99
CA THR A 4 -9.72 -2.43 -18.65
C THR A 4 -10.53 -1.86 -17.48
N GLY A 5 -11.25 -2.68 -16.71
CA GLY A 5 -12.39 -2.24 -15.90
C GLY A 5 -12.13 -1.72 -14.48
N THR A 6 -10.99 -1.99 -13.86
CA THR A 6 -10.78 -1.68 -12.41
C THR A 6 -9.61 -0.75 -12.09
N HIS A 7 -8.73 -0.48 -13.06
CA HIS A 7 -7.51 0.32 -12.86
C HIS A 7 -7.74 1.83 -12.69
N ASN A 8 -8.93 2.35 -13.01
CA ASN A 8 -9.20 3.78 -12.90
C ASN A 8 -9.33 4.25 -11.43
N SER A 9 -9.85 3.42 -10.53
CA SER A 9 -10.12 3.86 -9.14
C SER A 9 -8.85 4.26 -8.39
N SER A 10 -7.84 3.39 -8.32
CA SER A 10 -6.57 3.64 -7.62
C SER A 10 -5.82 4.85 -8.19
N THR A 11 -5.74 4.96 -9.52
CA THR A 11 -5.10 6.10 -10.17
C THR A 11 -5.85 7.41 -9.92
N THR A 12 -7.19 7.40 -9.94
CA THR A 12 -7.99 8.57 -9.58
C THR A 12 -7.78 8.99 -8.12
N VAL A 13 -7.71 8.03 -7.18
CA VAL A 13 -7.42 8.32 -5.77
C VAL A 13 -6.04 8.96 -5.61
N VAL A 14 -5.00 8.42 -6.25
CA VAL A 14 -3.65 8.97 -6.16
C VAL A 14 -3.56 10.35 -6.84
N TYR A 15 -4.26 10.58 -7.97
CA TYR A 15 -4.32 11.91 -8.58
C TYR A 15 -5.08 12.92 -7.73
N ALA A 16 -6.17 12.51 -7.07
CA ALA A 16 -6.91 13.37 -6.15
C ALA A 16 -6.04 13.75 -4.94
N ALA A 17 -5.32 12.77 -4.36
CA ALA A 17 -4.36 12.99 -3.30
C ALA A 17 -3.21 13.91 -3.74
N LEU A 18 -2.63 13.68 -4.92
CA LEU A 18 -1.59 14.55 -5.48
C LEU A 18 -2.09 15.99 -5.65
N ALA A 19 -3.27 16.18 -6.22
CA ALA A 19 -3.85 17.51 -6.40
C ALA A 19 -4.12 18.21 -5.07
N GLY A 20 -4.60 17.46 -4.07
CA GLY A 20 -4.74 17.92 -2.69
C GLY A 20 -3.40 18.39 -2.12
N ASN A 21 -2.40 17.51 -2.11
CA ASN A 21 -1.08 17.78 -1.52
C ASN A 21 -0.35 18.91 -2.24
N LEU A 22 -0.47 19.04 -3.57
CA LEU A 22 0.04 20.17 -4.32
C LEU A 22 -0.63 21.49 -3.92
N ALA A 23 -1.95 21.51 -3.75
CA ALA A 23 -2.67 22.71 -3.31
C ALA A 23 -2.27 23.12 -1.89
N ILE A 24 -2.04 22.14 -1.01
CA ILE A 24 -1.54 22.35 0.36
C ILE A 24 -0.13 22.92 0.32
N ALA A 25 0.79 22.29 -0.43
CA ALA A 25 2.16 22.73 -0.59
C ALA A 25 2.23 24.16 -1.15
N ALA A 26 1.47 24.47 -2.20
CA ALA A 26 1.39 25.81 -2.78
C ALA A 26 0.89 26.83 -1.75
N THR A 27 -0.14 26.49 -0.97
CA THR A 27 -0.67 27.38 0.06
C THR A 27 0.35 27.65 1.16
N LYS A 28 1.10 26.61 1.60
CA LYS A 28 2.18 26.75 2.58
C LYS A 28 3.33 27.61 2.03
N PHE A 29 3.69 27.48 0.75
CA PHE A 29 4.68 28.35 0.11
C PHE A 29 4.23 29.81 0.02
N VAL A 30 2.96 30.07 -0.30
CA VAL A 30 2.40 31.43 -0.29
C VAL A 30 2.40 31.99 1.13
N ALA A 31 1.99 31.20 2.12
CA ALA A 31 2.05 31.60 3.53
C ALA A 31 3.50 31.91 3.96
N PHE A 32 4.48 31.14 3.49
CA PHE A 32 5.89 31.44 3.71
C PHE A 32 6.29 32.77 3.06
N ALA A 33 5.97 32.99 1.80
CA ALA A 33 6.33 34.22 1.09
C ALA A 33 5.72 35.48 1.74
N LEU A 34 4.51 35.37 2.28
CA LEU A 34 3.83 36.46 2.99
C LEU A 34 4.37 36.70 4.41
N THR A 35 4.75 35.63 5.12
CA THR A 35 5.18 35.72 6.52
C THR A 35 6.70 35.85 6.71
N GLY A 36 7.49 35.47 5.70
CA GLY A 36 8.94 35.30 5.81
C GLY A 36 9.38 34.24 6.83
N SER A 37 8.45 33.40 7.31
CA SER A 37 8.69 32.49 8.44
C SER A 37 9.46 31.25 8.02
N SER A 38 10.66 31.05 8.58
CA SER A 38 11.45 29.82 8.38
C SER A 38 10.67 28.55 8.79
N ALA A 39 9.82 28.64 9.81
CA ALA A 39 8.92 27.56 10.20
C ALA A 39 7.92 27.21 9.09
N MET A 40 7.36 28.23 8.42
CA MET A 40 6.43 28.02 7.31
C MET A 40 7.13 27.46 6.06
N LEU A 41 8.39 27.83 5.81
CA LEU A 41 9.19 27.22 4.75
C LEU A 41 9.44 25.73 5.01
N THR A 42 9.76 25.36 6.25
CA THR A 42 9.99 23.96 6.65
C THR A 42 8.74 23.11 6.40
N GLU A 43 7.58 23.66 6.73
CA GLU A 43 6.28 23.03 6.47
C GLU A 43 5.93 22.91 4.99
N ALA A 44 6.27 23.93 4.18
CA ALA A 44 6.11 23.89 2.73
C ALA A 44 7.00 22.83 2.09
N ILE A 45 8.23 22.67 2.59
CA ILE A 45 9.14 21.59 2.18
C ILE A 45 8.56 20.23 2.57
N HIS A 46 8.00 20.09 3.78
CA HIS A 46 7.39 18.84 4.23
C HIS A 46 6.27 18.40 3.28
N SER A 47 5.29 19.27 3.02
CA SER A 47 4.21 18.95 2.07
C SER A 47 4.69 18.75 0.62
N SER A 48 5.87 19.26 0.26
CA SER A 48 6.49 18.97 -1.05
C SER A 48 7.08 17.56 -1.09
N VAL A 49 7.68 17.10 0.00
CA VAL A 49 8.15 15.72 0.15
C VAL A 49 6.96 14.76 0.11
N ASP A 50 5.87 15.11 0.81
CA ASP A 50 4.63 14.33 0.79
C ASP A 50 4.06 14.25 -0.62
N THR A 51 3.98 15.38 -1.34
CA THR A 51 3.63 15.41 -2.77
C THR A 51 4.52 14.48 -3.62
N GLY A 52 5.81 14.40 -3.27
CA GLY A 52 6.76 13.47 -3.86
C GLY A 52 6.35 12.00 -3.71
N ASN A 53 5.74 11.60 -2.58
CA ASN A 53 5.21 10.26 -2.37
C ASN A 53 4.18 9.90 -3.45
N GLN A 54 3.21 10.78 -3.70
CA GLN A 54 2.21 10.51 -4.73
C GLN A 54 2.83 10.48 -6.13
N GLY A 55 3.88 11.29 -6.38
CA GLY A 55 4.67 11.19 -7.60
C GLY A 55 5.32 9.81 -7.79
N LEU A 56 5.91 9.24 -6.75
CA LEU A 56 6.50 7.90 -6.76
C LEU A 56 5.44 6.81 -6.95
N LEU A 57 4.28 6.93 -6.28
CA LEU A 57 3.17 6.00 -6.47
C LEU A 57 2.61 6.05 -7.89
N LEU A 58 2.46 7.25 -8.47
CA LEU A 58 2.05 7.42 -9.87
C LEU A 58 3.07 6.85 -10.85
N LEU A 59 4.37 7.01 -10.57
CA LEU A 59 5.42 6.37 -11.36
C LEU A 59 5.28 4.85 -11.33
N GLY A 60 5.02 4.27 -10.15
CA GLY A 60 4.76 2.84 -10.00
C GLY A 60 3.53 2.38 -10.76
N LEU A 61 2.42 3.10 -10.66
CA LEU A 61 1.19 2.83 -11.42
C LEU A 61 1.42 2.93 -12.94
N ALA A 62 2.17 3.93 -13.39
CA ALA A 62 2.50 4.11 -14.80
C ALA A 62 3.39 2.99 -15.33
N ARG A 63 4.39 2.57 -14.55
CA ARG A 63 5.26 1.44 -14.90
C ARG A 63 4.53 0.11 -14.89
N ALA A 64 3.64 -0.10 -13.94
CA ALA A 64 2.84 -1.31 -13.84
C ALA A 64 1.90 -1.53 -15.02
N ARG A 65 1.48 -0.46 -15.71
CA ARG A 65 0.66 -0.52 -16.93
C ARG A 65 1.45 -0.94 -18.17
N LYS A 66 2.78 -1.06 -18.10
CA LYS A 66 3.57 -1.48 -19.26
C LYS A 66 3.22 -2.91 -19.67
N PRO A 67 3.04 -3.19 -20.97
CA PRO A 67 2.76 -4.53 -21.43
C PRO A 67 3.96 -5.48 -21.15
N PRO A 68 3.72 -6.79 -21.11
CA PRO A 68 4.79 -7.79 -20.99
C PRO A 68 5.86 -7.64 -22.07
N SER A 69 7.10 -7.92 -21.69
CA SER A 69 8.27 -7.92 -22.57
C SER A 69 9.00 -9.26 -22.47
N GLN A 70 10.01 -9.52 -23.31
CA GLN A 70 10.79 -10.76 -23.19
C GLN A 70 11.53 -10.89 -21.86
N THR A 71 11.98 -9.76 -21.27
CA THR A 71 12.62 -9.76 -19.95
C THR A 71 11.62 -9.83 -18.80
N HIS A 72 10.35 -9.47 -19.05
CA HIS A 72 9.26 -9.47 -18.08
C HIS A 72 8.00 -10.12 -18.70
N PRO A 73 8.00 -11.45 -18.88
CA PRO A 73 6.95 -12.16 -19.64
C PRO A 73 5.57 -12.15 -18.99
N PHE A 74 5.53 -11.87 -17.68
CA PHE A 74 4.31 -11.70 -16.90
C PHE A 74 3.85 -10.25 -16.79
N GLY A 75 4.58 -9.29 -17.36
CA GLY A 75 4.27 -7.86 -17.24
C GLY A 75 5.01 -7.19 -16.08
N TYR A 76 4.60 -5.95 -15.79
CA TYR A 76 5.25 -5.06 -14.83
C TYR A 76 4.39 -4.76 -13.60
N GLY A 77 3.27 -5.47 -13.39
CA GLY A 77 2.31 -5.17 -12.31
C GLY A 77 2.91 -5.02 -10.91
N MET A 78 3.98 -5.77 -10.63
CA MET A 78 4.75 -5.74 -9.37
C MET A 78 5.44 -4.40 -9.10
N GLU A 79 5.63 -3.53 -10.10
CA GLU A 79 6.20 -2.19 -9.93
C GLU A 79 5.40 -1.37 -8.91
N VAL A 80 4.07 -1.50 -8.84
CA VAL A 80 3.25 -0.79 -7.83
C VAL A 80 3.73 -1.12 -6.42
N TYR A 81 4.03 -2.39 -6.15
CA TYR A 81 4.49 -2.83 -4.85
C TYR A 81 5.92 -2.35 -4.56
N PHE A 82 6.78 -2.34 -5.58
CA PHE A 82 8.14 -1.86 -5.46
C PHE A 82 8.18 -0.37 -5.09
N TRP A 83 7.45 0.47 -5.82
CA TRP A 83 7.44 1.91 -5.54
C TRP A 83 6.75 2.25 -4.23
N ALA A 84 5.70 1.50 -3.83
CA ALA A 84 5.11 1.64 -2.50
C ALA A 84 6.10 1.27 -1.38
N PHE A 85 6.92 0.22 -1.58
CA PHE A 85 7.98 -0.16 -0.65
C PHE A 85 9.09 0.90 -0.57
N VAL A 86 9.47 1.51 -1.72
CA VAL A 86 10.43 2.63 -1.76
C VAL A 86 9.91 3.84 -0.98
N VAL A 87 8.63 4.19 -1.12
CA VAL A 87 7.99 5.26 -0.32
C VAL A 87 8.08 4.95 1.18
N ALA A 88 7.75 3.73 1.59
CA ALA A 88 7.84 3.30 2.98
C ALA A 88 9.27 3.44 3.55
N LEU A 89 10.29 3.04 2.79
CA LEU A 89 11.69 3.11 3.23
C LEU A 89 12.28 4.52 3.20
N LEU A 90 12.11 5.24 2.09
CA LEU A 90 12.81 6.50 1.90
C LEU A 90 12.16 7.64 2.66
N ILE A 91 10.83 7.74 2.66
CA ILE A 91 10.18 8.96 3.15
C ILE A 91 9.77 8.79 4.62
N PHE A 92 9.08 7.70 4.96
CA PHE A 92 8.69 7.47 6.36
C PHE A 92 9.87 7.10 7.26
N ALA A 93 10.76 6.19 6.83
CA ALA A 93 11.85 5.75 7.70
C ALA A 93 12.92 6.84 7.87
N LEU A 94 13.33 7.54 6.79
CA LEU A 94 14.28 8.65 6.93
C LEU A 94 13.65 9.85 7.64
N GLY A 95 12.40 10.20 7.33
CA GLY A 95 11.68 11.28 8.02
C GLY A 95 11.53 10.99 9.52
N GLY A 96 11.19 9.74 9.87
CA GLY A 96 11.10 9.29 11.24
C GLY A 96 12.45 9.29 11.96
N ALA A 97 13.51 8.79 11.32
CA ALA A 97 14.86 8.80 11.89
C ALA A 97 15.37 10.24 12.13
N PHE A 98 15.14 11.15 11.17
CA PHE A 98 15.48 12.56 11.31
C PHE A 98 14.71 13.22 12.46
N SER A 99 13.40 12.94 12.58
CA SER A 99 12.56 13.46 13.66
C SER A 99 13.00 12.95 15.04
N ILE A 100 13.42 11.68 15.15
CA ILE A 100 14.01 11.13 16.38
C ILE A 100 15.32 11.85 16.70
N TYR A 101 16.21 12.01 15.71
CA TYR A 101 17.50 12.67 15.89
C TYR A 101 17.34 14.11 16.39
N GLU A 102 16.54 14.92 15.71
CA GLU A 102 16.21 16.29 16.12
C GLU A 102 15.54 16.34 17.50
N GLY A 103 14.61 15.40 17.77
CA GLY A 103 13.94 15.31 19.06
C GLY A 103 14.90 15.01 20.21
N VAL A 104 15.84 14.09 20.02
CA VAL A 104 16.88 13.78 21.01
C VAL A 104 17.78 15.00 21.24
N LEU A 105 18.18 15.71 20.18
CA LEU A 105 18.95 16.94 20.31
C LEU A 105 18.22 18.00 21.14
N LYS A 106 16.93 18.22 20.88
CA LYS A 106 16.09 19.18 21.63
C LYS A 106 15.83 18.77 23.08
N ILE A 107 15.85 17.48 23.40
CA ILE A 107 15.78 17.00 24.79
C ILE A 107 17.10 17.32 25.52
N VAL A 108 18.23 17.04 24.87
CA VAL A 108 19.58 17.25 25.46
C VAL A 108 19.94 18.74 25.54
N ARG A 109 19.53 19.51 24.54
CA ARG A 109 19.75 20.96 24.43
C ARG A 109 18.42 21.66 24.13
N PRO A 110 17.59 21.89 25.16
CA PRO A 110 16.32 22.59 24.97
C PRO A 110 16.54 24.01 24.49
N GLU A 111 15.92 24.35 23.36
CA GLU A 111 15.87 25.71 22.84
C GLU A 111 14.53 26.36 23.21
N PRO A 112 14.51 27.61 23.69
CA PRO A 112 13.25 28.29 23.99
C PRO A 112 12.40 28.50 22.73
N ILE A 113 11.11 28.19 22.82
CA ILE A 113 10.17 28.49 21.73
C ILE A 113 9.83 30.00 21.77
N GLU A 114 10.58 30.82 21.04
CA GLU A 114 10.41 32.28 21.05
C GLU A 114 9.04 32.75 20.55
N ARG A 115 8.40 32.01 19.62
CA ARG A 115 7.15 32.40 18.97
C ARG A 115 6.15 31.25 18.86
N ALA A 116 5.74 30.69 20.00
CA ALA A 116 4.85 29.53 20.07
C ALA A 116 3.53 29.71 19.31
N TRP A 117 2.98 30.93 19.23
CA TRP A 117 1.76 31.20 18.47
C TRP A 117 1.89 30.92 16.96
N ILE A 118 3.09 31.07 16.39
CA ILE A 118 3.35 30.73 14.98
C ILE A 118 3.24 29.23 14.78
N ASN A 119 3.79 28.43 15.71
CA ASN A 119 3.70 26.98 15.65
C ASN A 119 2.24 26.52 15.72
N PHE A 120 1.43 27.11 16.61
CA PHE A 120 0.00 26.78 16.68
C PHE A 120 -0.77 27.19 15.42
N LEU A 121 -0.46 28.34 14.82
CA LEU A 121 -1.07 28.77 13.55
C LEU A 121 -0.73 27.79 12.42
N VAL A 122 0.55 27.42 12.31
CA VAL A 122 1.06 26.44 11.35
C VAL A 122 0.36 25.09 11.52
N ILE A 123 0.34 24.56 12.75
CA ILE A 123 -0.32 23.29 13.05
C ILE A 123 -1.81 23.36 12.72
N GLY A 124 -2.49 24.46 13.07
CA GLY A 124 -3.90 24.65 12.76
C GLY A 124 -4.18 24.63 11.26
N LEU A 125 -3.37 25.34 10.46
CA LEU A 125 -3.48 25.31 9.00
C LEU A 125 -3.19 23.92 8.44
N ALA A 126 -2.14 23.25 8.92
CA ALA A 126 -1.80 21.89 8.50
C ALA A 126 -2.95 20.91 8.79
N VAL A 127 -3.56 20.96 9.99
CA VAL A 127 -4.71 20.11 10.34
C VAL A 127 -5.91 20.34 9.42
N LEU A 128 -6.18 21.59 9.00
CA LEU A 128 -7.27 21.87 8.07
C LEU A 128 -7.01 21.25 6.68
N PHE A 129 -5.77 21.39 6.20
CA PHE A 129 -5.35 20.90 4.90
C PHE A 129 -5.26 19.36 4.85
N GLU A 130 -4.47 18.78 5.74
CA GLU A 130 -4.31 17.32 5.88
C GLU A 130 -5.64 16.65 6.25
N GLY A 131 -6.44 17.29 7.10
CA GLY A 131 -7.78 16.81 7.47
C GLY A 131 -8.71 16.72 6.26
N GLY A 132 -8.63 17.68 5.34
CA GLY A 132 -9.36 17.65 4.08
C GLY A 132 -8.97 16.46 3.21
N SER A 133 -7.67 16.25 2.99
CA SER A 133 -7.14 15.11 2.22
C SER A 133 -7.53 13.77 2.85
N PHE A 134 -7.29 13.64 4.17
CA PHE A 134 -7.63 12.44 4.93
C PHE A 134 -9.11 12.08 4.83
N LEU A 135 -10.02 13.07 4.89
CA LEU A 135 -11.45 12.83 4.76
C LEU A 135 -11.84 12.30 3.37
N VAL A 136 -11.16 12.74 2.32
CA VAL A 136 -11.36 12.22 0.95
C VAL A 136 -10.86 10.78 0.88
N ALA A 137 -9.62 10.53 1.31
CA ALA A 137 -9.03 9.19 1.34
C ALA A 137 -9.87 8.21 2.19
N TRP A 138 -10.38 8.67 3.33
CA TRP A 138 -11.24 7.89 4.21
C TRP A 138 -12.58 7.52 3.58
N LYS A 139 -13.21 8.44 2.83
CA LYS A 139 -14.47 8.17 2.12
C LYS A 139 -14.28 7.07 1.08
N GLU A 140 -13.21 7.15 0.28
CA GLU A 140 -12.85 6.14 -0.71
C GLU A 140 -12.54 4.79 -0.04
N PHE A 141 -11.74 4.80 1.02
CA PHE A 141 -11.43 3.60 1.79
C PHE A 141 -12.68 2.96 2.41
N LYS A 142 -13.68 3.76 2.84
CA LYS A 142 -14.95 3.24 3.37
C LYS A 142 -15.75 2.47 2.32
N VAL A 143 -15.71 2.90 1.06
CA VAL A 143 -16.32 2.16 -0.07
C VAL A 143 -15.62 0.83 -0.27
N VAL A 144 -14.28 0.81 -0.22
CA VAL A 144 -13.46 -0.41 -0.39
C VAL A 144 -13.63 -1.37 0.79
N ARG A 145 -13.63 -0.88 2.04
CA ARG A 145 -13.66 -1.71 3.25
C ARG A 145 -15.01 -2.39 3.48
N LYS A 146 -16.11 -1.80 3.00
CA LYS A 146 -17.48 -2.20 3.35
C LYS A 146 -17.66 -2.36 4.88
N SER A 147 -17.99 -3.56 5.35
CA SER A 147 -18.16 -3.92 6.77
C SER A 147 -16.91 -4.51 7.42
N ALA A 148 -15.78 -4.63 6.71
CA ALA A 148 -14.57 -5.22 7.27
C ALA A 148 -13.88 -4.27 8.29
N PRO A 149 -13.29 -4.83 9.37
CA PRO A 149 -12.45 -4.06 10.28
C PRO A 149 -11.26 -3.42 9.55
N PHE A 150 -10.82 -2.24 10.00
CA PHE A 150 -9.77 -1.42 9.34
C PHE A 150 -8.53 -2.22 8.93
N PHE A 151 -7.84 -2.84 9.90
CA PHE A 151 -6.62 -3.62 9.62
C PHE A 151 -6.86 -4.84 8.72
N ARG A 152 -8.04 -5.46 8.84
CA ARG A 152 -8.42 -6.59 7.98
C ARG A 152 -8.71 -6.13 6.56
N ALA A 153 -9.25 -4.93 6.38
CA ALA A 153 -9.50 -4.34 5.08
C ALA A 153 -8.19 -3.95 4.38
N ILE A 154 -7.21 -3.41 5.11
CA ILE A 154 -5.87 -3.14 4.59
C ILE A 154 -5.21 -4.43 4.10
N ARG A 155 -5.11 -5.47 4.95
CA ARG A 155 -4.49 -6.75 4.57
C ARG A 155 -5.19 -7.48 3.42
N ARG A 156 -6.51 -7.28 3.28
CA ARG A 156 -7.29 -7.82 2.16
C ARG A 156 -7.11 -7.00 0.88
N SER A 157 -6.81 -5.70 1.00
CA SER A 157 -6.49 -4.85 -0.13
C SER A 157 -5.12 -5.23 -0.65
N LYS A 158 -5.07 -5.70 -1.89
CA LYS A 158 -3.81 -5.97 -2.60
C LYS A 158 -3.34 -4.76 -3.39
N ASP A 159 -3.92 -3.60 -3.13
CA ASP A 159 -3.51 -2.31 -3.68
C ASP A 159 -2.91 -1.45 -2.56
N PRO A 160 -1.57 -1.25 -2.53
CA PRO A 160 -0.92 -0.44 -1.52
C PRO A 160 -1.12 1.05 -1.68
N SER A 161 -1.47 1.55 -2.88
CA SER A 161 -1.62 2.98 -3.11
C SER A 161 -2.76 3.57 -2.28
N ILE A 162 -3.86 2.81 -2.10
CA ILE A 162 -5.04 3.27 -1.35
C ILE A 162 -4.75 3.40 0.15
N PHE A 163 -4.10 2.39 0.75
CA PHE A 163 -3.85 2.42 2.19
C PHE A 163 -2.58 3.20 2.56
N ALA A 164 -1.61 3.35 1.66
CA ALA A 164 -0.44 4.18 1.88
C ALA A 164 -0.84 5.63 2.12
N VAL A 165 -1.65 6.23 1.23
CA VAL A 165 -2.16 7.60 1.38
C VAL A 165 -2.97 7.76 2.68
N LEU A 166 -3.81 6.78 3.02
CA LEU A 166 -4.61 6.86 4.23
C LEU A 166 -3.76 6.81 5.52
N LEU A 167 -2.73 5.96 5.54
CA LEU A 167 -1.81 5.85 6.66
C LEU A 167 -0.87 7.06 6.76
N GLU A 168 -0.47 7.61 5.61
CA GLU A 168 0.30 8.86 5.50
C GLU A 168 -0.45 10.02 6.15
N ASP A 169 -1.62 10.39 5.60
CA ASP A 169 -2.42 11.51 6.07
C ASP A 169 -2.86 11.29 7.54
N GLY A 170 -3.18 10.04 7.91
CA GLY A 170 -3.53 9.68 9.27
C GLY A 170 -2.36 9.84 10.25
N ALA A 171 -1.14 9.46 9.85
CA ALA A 171 0.06 9.63 10.65
C ALA A 171 0.47 11.10 10.74
N ALA A 172 0.30 11.87 9.66
CA ALA A 172 0.53 13.32 9.66
C ALA A 172 -0.40 14.03 10.66
N LEU A 173 -1.71 13.72 10.64
CA LEU A 173 -2.67 14.29 11.61
C LEU A 173 -2.36 13.90 13.06
N ALA A 174 -2.00 12.63 13.30
CA ALA A 174 -1.58 12.19 14.62
C ALA A 174 -0.27 12.88 15.06
N GLY A 175 0.68 13.05 14.14
CA GLY A 175 1.93 13.76 14.37
C GLY A 175 1.70 15.24 14.70
N LEU A 176 0.80 15.92 13.99
CA LEU A 176 0.39 17.30 14.27
C LEU A 176 -0.25 17.45 15.65
N ALA A 177 -1.06 16.47 16.08
CA ALA A 177 -1.61 16.46 17.44
C ALA A 177 -0.52 16.30 18.50
N ILE A 178 0.46 15.41 18.27
CA ILE A 178 1.61 15.22 19.17
C ILE A 178 2.46 16.50 19.21
N ALA A 179 2.72 17.14 18.08
CA ALA A 179 3.44 18.41 17.99
C ALA A 179 2.74 19.52 18.77
N ALA A 180 1.41 19.64 18.65
CA ALA A 180 0.62 20.62 19.39
C ALA A 180 0.77 20.45 20.91
N LEU A 181 0.76 19.20 21.39
CA LEU A 181 0.98 18.88 22.80
C LEU A 181 2.41 19.22 23.26
N GLY A 182 3.42 18.95 22.43
CA GLY A 182 4.82 19.31 22.71
C GLY A 182 5.03 20.80 22.81
N VAL A 183 4.52 21.56 21.85
CA VAL A 183 4.57 23.03 21.83
C VAL A 183 3.81 23.61 23.03
N ALA A 184 2.61 23.10 23.35
CA ALA A 184 1.86 23.52 24.53
C ALA A 184 2.63 23.22 25.83
N GLY A 185 3.21 22.02 25.96
CA GLY A 185 4.07 21.61 27.08
C GLY A 185 5.24 22.57 27.32
N SER A 186 5.95 22.91 26.24
CA SER A 186 7.11 23.79 26.32
C SER A 186 6.73 25.25 26.55
N ALA A 187 5.77 25.78 25.78
CA ALA A 187 5.44 27.21 25.80
C ALA A 187 4.50 27.64 26.93
N MET A 188 3.56 26.78 27.35
CA MET A 188 2.57 27.13 28.38
C MET A 188 2.95 26.61 29.77
N PHE A 189 3.58 25.44 29.84
CA PHE A 189 3.94 24.79 31.11
C PHE A 189 5.43 24.89 31.45
N GLY A 190 6.23 25.50 30.58
CA GLY A 190 7.68 25.70 30.80
C GLY A 190 8.49 24.40 30.77
N ILE A 191 7.94 23.32 30.22
CA ILE A 191 8.62 22.02 30.14
C ILE A 191 9.55 22.04 28.93
N ALA A 192 10.77 22.51 29.13
CA ALA A 192 11.72 22.80 28.04
C ALA A 192 11.97 21.61 27.08
N TRP A 193 11.95 20.37 27.58
CA TRP A 193 12.17 19.17 26.78
C TRP A 193 10.93 18.64 26.04
N ALA A 194 9.74 19.21 26.29
CA ALA A 194 8.47 18.67 25.77
C ALA A 194 8.39 18.67 24.23
N ASP A 195 8.93 19.71 23.56
CA ASP A 195 8.98 19.78 22.09
C ASP A 195 9.89 18.68 21.50
N GLY A 196 11.02 18.43 22.15
CA GLY A 196 11.93 17.36 21.77
C GLY A 196 11.31 15.97 21.96
N ALA A 197 10.62 15.73 23.08
CA ALA A 197 9.89 14.47 23.30
C ALA A 197 8.75 14.27 22.29
N ALA A 198 8.04 15.33 21.92
CA ALA A 198 7.04 15.27 20.86
C ALA A 198 7.67 14.88 19.51
N SER A 199 8.83 15.46 19.17
CA SER A 199 9.57 15.09 17.94
C SER A 199 10.02 13.63 17.96
N VAL A 200 10.53 13.11 19.09
CA VAL A 200 10.84 11.67 19.22
C VAL A 200 9.60 10.80 19.03
N ALA A 201 8.47 11.17 19.64
CA ALA A 201 7.23 10.42 19.52
C ALA A 201 6.68 10.43 18.08
N ILE A 202 6.76 11.55 17.37
CA ILE A 202 6.43 11.64 15.94
C ILE A 202 7.35 10.74 15.12
N GLY A 203 8.65 10.79 15.37
CA GLY A 203 9.59 9.94 14.65
C GLY A 203 9.35 8.45 14.86
N LEU A 204 9.01 8.02 16.07
CA LEU A 204 8.61 6.64 16.36
C LEU A 204 7.30 6.25 15.65
N LEU A 205 6.33 7.15 15.58
CA LEU A 205 5.09 6.96 14.82
C LEU A 205 5.40 6.72 13.33
N LEU A 206 6.22 7.57 12.71
CA LEU A 206 6.59 7.46 11.30
C LEU A 206 7.38 6.18 11.02
N VAL A 207 8.33 5.79 11.89
CA VAL A 207 9.04 4.51 11.78
C VAL A 207 8.07 3.33 11.91
N GLY A 208 7.10 3.40 12.81
CA GLY A 208 6.05 2.37 12.95
C GLY A 208 5.22 2.21 11.68
N VAL A 209 4.81 3.32 11.06
CA VAL A 209 4.10 3.34 9.78
C VAL A 209 4.98 2.80 8.65
N ALA A 210 6.26 3.19 8.59
CA ALA A 210 7.23 2.67 7.63
C ALA A 210 7.34 1.14 7.72
N ILE A 211 7.53 0.60 8.92
CA ILE A 211 7.63 -0.85 9.16
C ILE A 211 6.35 -1.56 8.74
N PHE A 212 5.19 -1.01 9.09
CA PHE A 212 3.90 -1.58 8.71
C PHE A 212 3.73 -1.64 7.18
N LEU A 213 3.92 -0.51 6.50
CA LEU A 213 3.80 -0.42 5.04
C LEU A 213 4.83 -1.29 4.32
N ALA A 214 6.08 -1.28 4.80
CA ALA A 214 7.15 -2.09 4.25
C ALA A 214 6.86 -3.59 4.37
N ASN A 215 6.32 -4.05 5.50
CA ASN A 215 5.95 -5.46 5.68
C ASN A 215 4.79 -5.88 4.78
N GLU A 216 3.76 -5.05 4.65
CA GLU A 216 2.59 -5.36 3.80
C GLU A 216 3.00 -5.39 2.32
N THR A 217 3.78 -4.40 1.86
CA THR A 217 4.26 -4.33 0.48
C THR A 217 5.31 -5.39 0.17
N ARG A 218 6.18 -5.74 1.13
CA ARG A 218 7.13 -6.84 0.98
C ARG A 218 6.43 -8.18 0.75
N SER A 219 5.38 -8.49 1.51
CA SER A 219 4.60 -9.73 1.32
C SER A 219 4.09 -9.83 -0.11
N LEU A 220 3.53 -8.74 -0.64
CA LEU A 220 3.04 -8.64 -2.01
C LEU A 220 4.18 -8.81 -3.02
N LEU A 221 5.34 -8.17 -2.79
CA LEU A 221 6.53 -8.31 -3.64
C LEU A 221 7.08 -9.73 -3.70
N THR A 222 6.98 -10.48 -2.60
CA THR A 222 7.45 -11.86 -2.51
C THR A 222 6.47 -12.89 -3.06
N GLY A 223 5.31 -12.45 -3.58
CA GLY A 223 4.36 -13.32 -4.26
C GLY A 223 3.28 -13.90 -3.36
N GLU A 224 2.53 -13.03 -2.69
CA GLU A 224 1.41 -13.46 -1.85
C GLU A 224 0.33 -14.21 -2.65
N SER A 225 -0.25 -15.26 -2.05
CA SER A 225 -1.35 -16.04 -2.62
C SER A 225 -2.61 -15.20 -2.79
N ALA A 226 -3.43 -15.58 -3.77
CA ALA A 226 -4.82 -15.14 -3.86
C ALA A 226 -5.58 -15.50 -2.58
N SER A 227 -6.65 -14.74 -2.30
CA SER A 227 -7.44 -14.95 -1.09
C SER A 227 -7.97 -16.39 -0.97
N PRO A 228 -8.08 -16.97 0.24
CA PRO A 228 -8.55 -18.34 0.44
C PRO A 228 -9.87 -18.64 -0.25
N ARG A 229 -10.81 -17.68 -0.24
CA ARG A 229 -12.10 -17.80 -0.93
C ARG A 229 -11.97 -18.09 -2.44
N ILE A 230 -11.00 -17.48 -3.11
CA ILE A 230 -10.76 -17.70 -4.55
C ILE A 230 -10.15 -19.09 -4.75
N VAL A 231 -9.13 -19.43 -3.97
CA VAL A 231 -8.43 -20.72 -4.03
C VAL A 231 -9.39 -21.88 -3.75
N GLU A 232 -10.24 -21.75 -2.73
CA GLU A 232 -11.28 -22.72 -2.38
C GLU A 232 -12.36 -22.83 -3.45
N ALA A 233 -12.82 -21.70 -4.02
CA ALA A 233 -13.80 -21.72 -5.12
C ALA A 233 -13.25 -22.44 -6.36
N VAL A 234 -11.98 -22.18 -6.71
CA VAL A 234 -11.29 -22.88 -7.80
C VAL A 234 -11.18 -24.37 -7.48
N ARG A 235 -10.72 -24.72 -6.27
CA ARG A 235 -10.59 -26.11 -5.84
C ARG A 235 -11.93 -26.85 -5.87
N ALA A 236 -13.01 -26.23 -5.39
CA ALA A 236 -14.34 -26.81 -5.37
C ALA A 236 -14.89 -27.01 -6.80
N MET A 237 -14.69 -26.03 -7.68
CA MET A 237 -15.11 -26.13 -9.08
C MET A 237 -14.40 -27.29 -9.80
N LEU A 238 -13.07 -27.41 -9.61
CA LEU A 238 -12.28 -28.48 -10.21
C LEU A 238 -12.63 -29.86 -9.63
N ALA A 239 -12.78 -29.95 -8.30
CA ALA A 239 -13.11 -31.21 -7.63
C ALA A 239 -14.52 -31.74 -7.95
N ALA A 240 -15.40 -30.90 -8.49
CA ALA A 240 -16.74 -31.30 -8.92
C ALA A 240 -16.78 -31.81 -10.37
N ASP A 241 -15.70 -31.68 -11.14
CA ASP A 241 -15.68 -32.09 -12.54
C ASP A 241 -15.40 -33.60 -12.67
N PRO A 242 -16.22 -34.36 -13.42
CA PRO A 242 -16.10 -35.81 -13.52
C PRO A 242 -14.88 -36.27 -14.31
N ARG A 243 -14.04 -35.38 -14.85
CA ARG A 243 -12.77 -35.74 -15.52
C ARG A 243 -11.58 -35.77 -14.55
N ILE A 244 -11.76 -35.27 -13.33
CA ILE A 244 -10.70 -35.10 -12.33
C ILE A 244 -10.88 -36.13 -11.21
N ASP A 245 -9.84 -36.92 -10.97
CA ASP A 245 -9.76 -37.80 -9.80
C ASP A 245 -9.40 -37.01 -8.54
N THR A 246 -8.42 -36.11 -8.64
CA THR A 246 -7.95 -35.32 -7.48
C THR A 246 -7.35 -33.98 -7.90
N VAL A 247 -7.66 -32.93 -7.12
CA VAL A 247 -7.01 -31.61 -7.23
C VAL A 247 -5.75 -31.59 -6.37
N THR A 248 -4.63 -32.04 -6.94
CA THR A 248 -3.34 -32.21 -6.26
C THR A 248 -2.81 -30.90 -5.70
N GLU A 249 -2.84 -29.82 -6.49
CA GLU A 249 -2.27 -28.54 -6.09
C GLU A 249 -2.99 -27.36 -6.73
N VAL A 250 -3.13 -26.27 -5.95
CA VAL A 250 -3.57 -24.96 -6.43
C VAL A 250 -2.58 -23.93 -5.88
N LEU A 251 -1.66 -23.47 -6.73
CA LEU A 251 -0.74 -22.38 -6.45
C LEU A 251 -1.30 -21.10 -7.01
N SER A 252 -1.12 -20.00 -6.28
CA SER A 252 -1.50 -18.70 -6.79
C SER A 252 -0.55 -17.63 -6.30
N MET A 253 -0.41 -16.57 -7.10
CA MET A 253 0.45 -15.44 -6.78
C MET A 253 -0.14 -14.18 -7.39
N HIS A 254 -0.13 -13.09 -6.63
CA HIS A 254 -0.41 -11.76 -7.16
C HIS A 254 0.76 -11.26 -8.01
N LEU A 255 0.50 -10.92 -9.27
CA LEU A 255 1.43 -10.22 -10.17
C LEU A 255 1.20 -8.70 -10.19
N GLY A 256 0.15 -8.26 -9.49
CA GLY A 256 -0.26 -6.88 -9.30
C GLY A 256 -1.62 -6.85 -8.59
N PRO A 257 -2.14 -5.66 -8.26
CA PRO A 257 -3.41 -5.53 -7.52
C PRO A 257 -4.62 -6.20 -8.22
N SER A 258 -4.59 -6.19 -9.56
CA SER A 258 -5.65 -6.71 -10.43
C SER A 258 -5.25 -7.96 -11.22
N GLU A 259 -4.08 -8.53 -10.95
CA GLU A 259 -3.53 -9.65 -11.72
C GLU A 259 -3.11 -10.79 -10.80
N ILE A 260 -3.71 -11.96 -11.02
CA ILE A 260 -3.45 -13.20 -10.31
C ILE A 260 -2.99 -14.22 -11.33
N LEU A 261 -1.83 -14.82 -11.04
CA LEU A 261 -1.33 -16.02 -11.65
C LEU A 261 -1.85 -17.22 -10.87
N LEU A 262 -2.43 -18.20 -11.58
CA LEU A 262 -2.87 -19.46 -11.00
C LEU A 262 -2.15 -20.63 -11.69
N GLY A 263 -1.59 -21.53 -10.89
CA GLY A 263 -1.08 -22.82 -11.35
C GLY A 263 -1.85 -23.94 -10.68
N VAL A 264 -2.41 -24.86 -11.46
CA VAL A 264 -3.13 -26.03 -10.94
C VAL A 264 -2.47 -27.31 -11.43
N THR A 265 -2.31 -28.25 -10.52
CA THR A 265 -1.92 -29.62 -10.85
C THR A 265 -3.11 -30.53 -10.58
N LEU A 266 -3.56 -31.22 -11.62
CA LEU A 266 -4.75 -32.06 -11.62
C LEU A 266 -4.36 -33.50 -11.91
N ASP A 267 -4.96 -34.43 -11.16
CA ASP A 267 -4.97 -35.84 -11.51
C ASP A 267 -6.23 -36.12 -12.33
N PHE A 268 -6.04 -36.55 -13.57
CA PHE A 268 -7.11 -36.81 -14.53
C PHE A 268 -7.42 -38.30 -14.55
N HIS A 269 -8.66 -38.66 -14.83
CA HIS A 269 -9.04 -40.07 -14.99
C HIS A 269 -8.18 -40.79 -16.03
N ASP A 270 -7.70 -41.97 -15.64
CA ASP A 270 -6.80 -42.81 -16.44
C ASP A 270 -7.36 -43.25 -17.80
N ALA A 271 -8.69 -43.18 -17.95
CA ALA A 271 -9.37 -43.51 -19.20
C ALA A 271 -9.31 -42.38 -20.24
N LEU A 272 -8.93 -41.16 -19.85
CA LEU A 272 -8.87 -40.02 -20.76
C LEU A 272 -7.63 -40.09 -21.65
N THR A 273 -7.84 -39.81 -22.93
CA THR A 273 -6.77 -39.65 -23.92
C THR A 273 -6.06 -38.30 -23.74
N ALA A 274 -4.88 -38.16 -24.35
CA ALA A 274 -4.13 -36.89 -24.30
C ALA A 274 -4.95 -35.71 -24.85
N GLY A 275 -5.69 -35.92 -25.95
CA GLY A 275 -6.54 -34.88 -26.53
C GLY A 275 -7.68 -34.45 -25.60
N GLU A 276 -8.33 -35.40 -24.92
CA GLU A 276 -9.38 -35.09 -23.95
C GLU A 276 -8.85 -34.33 -22.71
N ILE A 277 -7.60 -34.61 -22.31
CA ILE A 277 -6.92 -33.86 -21.24
C ILE A 277 -6.63 -32.42 -21.68
N GLU A 278 -6.16 -32.22 -22.92
CA GLU A 278 -5.94 -30.88 -23.49
C GLU A 278 -7.25 -30.08 -23.57
N ASP A 279 -8.32 -30.67 -24.10
CA ASP A 279 -9.64 -30.05 -24.18
C ASP A 279 -10.18 -29.70 -22.78
N ALA A 280 -9.97 -30.59 -21.80
CA ALA A 280 -10.36 -30.33 -20.42
C ALA A 280 -9.55 -29.20 -19.80
N ALA A 281 -8.24 -29.13 -20.06
CA ALA A 281 -7.36 -28.07 -19.57
C ALA A 281 -7.79 -26.69 -20.09
N ASP A 282 -8.13 -26.58 -21.37
CA ASP A 282 -8.63 -25.33 -21.97
C ASP A 282 -9.98 -24.89 -21.38
N ASP A 283 -10.92 -25.84 -21.22
CA ASP A 283 -12.20 -25.59 -20.54
C ASP A 283 -12.01 -25.13 -19.09
N PHE A 284 -11.14 -25.81 -18.32
CA PHE A 284 -10.81 -25.40 -16.95
C PHE A 284 -10.21 -24.00 -16.91
N ALA A 285 -9.31 -23.64 -17.83
CA ALA A 285 -8.72 -22.31 -17.89
C ALA A 285 -9.81 -21.23 -18.09
N VAL A 286 -10.81 -21.47 -18.93
CA VAL A 286 -11.94 -20.56 -19.14
C VAL A 286 -12.80 -20.45 -17.87
N ARG A 287 -13.20 -21.59 -17.27
CA ARG A 287 -14.04 -21.60 -16.07
C ARG A 287 -13.34 -20.99 -14.86
N ILE A 288 -12.05 -21.23 -14.67
CA ILE A 288 -11.24 -20.62 -13.61
C ILE A 288 -11.25 -19.09 -13.74
N ARG A 289 -11.04 -18.56 -14.95
CA ARG A 289 -11.04 -17.11 -15.19
C ARG A 289 -12.41 -16.46 -14.94
N ALA A 290 -13.49 -17.22 -15.02
CA ALA A 290 -14.83 -16.74 -14.71
C ALA A 290 -15.09 -16.60 -13.20
N ILE A 291 -14.31 -17.27 -12.33
CA ILE A 291 -14.45 -17.19 -10.87
C ILE A 291 -14.08 -15.81 -10.34
N ASP A 292 -12.96 -15.25 -10.82
CA ASP A 292 -12.54 -13.91 -10.46
C ASP A 292 -11.84 -13.24 -11.67
N PRO A 293 -12.28 -12.04 -12.10
CA PRO A 293 -11.73 -11.36 -13.27
C PRO A 293 -10.26 -10.99 -13.12
N ARG A 294 -9.72 -10.99 -11.90
CA ARG A 294 -8.29 -10.76 -11.64
C ARG A 294 -7.42 -11.96 -12.00
N ILE A 295 -7.99 -13.14 -12.22
CA ILE A 295 -7.22 -14.30 -12.70
C ILE A 295 -6.92 -14.09 -14.20
N THR A 296 -5.72 -13.62 -14.49
CA THR A 296 -5.31 -13.25 -15.85
C THR A 296 -4.47 -14.33 -16.52
N ARG A 297 -3.82 -15.20 -15.73
CA ARG A 297 -2.96 -16.28 -16.21
C ARG A 297 -3.32 -17.57 -15.48
N VAL A 298 -3.57 -18.64 -16.23
CA VAL A 298 -3.85 -19.98 -15.68
C VAL A 298 -2.91 -20.96 -16.36
N PHE A 299 -2.21 -21.76 -15.56
CA PHE A 299 -1.45 -22.90 -16.03
C PHE A 299 -2.09 -24.16 -15.46
N VAL A 300 -2.50 -25.06 -16.36
CA VAL A 300 -3.05 -26.37 -15.99
C VAL A 300 -1.99 -27.42 -16.32
N ARG A 301 -1.66 -28.23 -15.32
CA ARG A 301 -0.71 -29.32 -15.45
C ARG A 301 -1.39 -30.64 -15.07
N SER A 302 -1.18 -31.68 -15.85
CA SER A 302 -1.51 -33.05 -15.46
C SER A 302 -0.41 -33.65 -14.57
N GLY A 303 -0.79 -34.29 -13.46
CA GLY A 303 0.18 -34.95 -12.56
C GLY A 303 -0.44 -35.68 -11.36
N ARG A 304 -0.06 -36.96 -11.22
CA ARG A 304 -0.51 -37.92 -10.17
C ARG A 304 0.16 -37.75 -8.80
N ALA A 305 1.32 -37.10 -8.70
CA ALA A 305 2.11 -37.10 -7.46
C ALA A 305 2.81 -35.78 -7.17
N ARG A 306 2.45 -35.19 -6.03
CA ARG A 306 3.10 -34.04 -5.36
C ARG A 306 4.58 -34.29 -5.02
N ALA A 307 5.02 -35.56 -5.01
CA ALA A 307 6.33 -36.00 -4.53
C ALA A 307 7.52 -35.65 -5.44
N ALA A 308 7.31 -35.39 -6.73
CA ALA A 308 8.41 -35.11 -7.65
C ALA A 308 8.98 -33.66 -7.55
N TYR A 309 8.29 -32.74 -6.85
CA TYR A 309 8.65 -31.30 -6.81
C TYR A 309 8.54 -30.66 -5.40
N ALA A 310 8.50 -31.48 -4.35
CA ALA A 310 8.12 -31.04 -3.02
C ALA A 310 9.12 -30.05 -2.38
N ARG A 311 8.72 -28.77 -2.30
CA ARG A 311 8.58 -28.16 -0.98
C ARG A 311 7.09 -28.13 -0.65
N PRO A 312 6.61 -28.93 0.33
CA PRO A 312 5.22 -28.84 0.73
C PRO A 312 4.94 -27.41 1.21
N LEU A 313 3.81 -26.84 0.79
CA LEU A 313 3.29 -25.64 1.42
C LEU A 313 2.99 -26.00 2.88
N GLU A 314 3.75 -25.44 3.80
CA GLU A 314 3.41 -25.51 5.22
C GLU A 314 2.09 -24.75 5.43
N ALA A 315 1.16 -25.34 6.19
CA ALA A 315 -0.04 -24.63 6.61
C ALA A 315 0.38 -23.53 7.61
N SER A 316 0.13 -22.26 7.25
CA SER A 316 0.35 -21.11 8.11
C SER A 316 -0.85 -20.78 8.99
#